data_AF-A0A7C7DFK7-F1
#
_entry.id   AF-A0A7C7DFK7-F1
#
_cell.length_a   1.000
_cell.length_b   1.000
_cell.length_c   1.000
_cell.angle_alpha   90.00
_cell.angle_beta   90.00
_cell.angle_gamma   90.00
#
_symmetry.space_group_name_H-M   'P 1'
#
loop_
_entity.id
_entity.type
_entity.pdbx_description
1 polymer ?
#
loop_
_entity_poly.entity_id
_entity_poly.type
_entity_poly.pdbx_seq_one_letter_code
_entity_poly.pdbx_strand_id
1 'polypeptide(L)'
;MTTKGQLSKGELFISLPVSFILIGVALWNWSHGFSHFINWIWLLIGLNRLLVLARKAFPRWFGIINTLTLASSFTLIVLVAYIAFRHFL
;
A
#
# COMPACT_ATOMS: atom_id res chain seq x y z
N MET A 1 22.57 -20.20 3.12
CA MET A 1 21.16 -20.12 3.55
C MET A 1 20.78 -18.65 3.71
N THR A 2 20.16 -18.06 2.71
CA THR A 2 19.70 -16.66 2.76
C THR A 2 18.46 -16.57 3.65
N THR A 3 18.53 -15.79 4.72
CA THR A 3 17.42 -15.44 5.62
C THR A 3 16.35 -14.65 4.85
N LYS A 4 15.55 -15.38 4.05
CA LYS A 4 14.34 -14.89 3.36
C LYS A 4 13.27 -14.57 4.40
N GLY A 5 13.39 -13.43 5.08
CA GLY A 5 12.37 -13.03 6.04
C GLY A 5 12.73 -11.86 6.96
N GLN A 6 14.01 -11.50 7.09
CA GLN A 6 14.37 -10.36 7.92
C GLN A 6 14.19 -9.04 7.18
N LEU A 7 13.39 -8.16 7.79
CA LEU A 7 13.16 -6.79 7.36
C LEU A 7 14.50 -6.04 7.34
N SER A 8 14.99 -5.68 6.16
CA SER A 8 16.23 -4.91 6.06
C SER A 8 16.01 -3.54 6.68
N LYS A 9 16.93 -3.11 7.57
CA LYS A 9 16.87 -1.77 8.18
C LYS A 9 16.77 -0.67 7.11
N GLY A 10 17.41 -0.86 5.95
CA GLY A 10 17.33 0.06 4.82
C GLY A 10 15.97 0.08 4.13
N GLU A 11 15.32 -1.08 3.96
CA GLU A 11 13.95 -1.14 3.43
C GLU A 11 12.97 -0.43 4.37
N LEU A 12 13.16 -0.61 5.69
CA LEU A 12 12.32 0.00 6.72
C LEU A 12 12.48 1.53 6.74
N PHE A 13 13.73 2.03 6.70
CA PHE A 13 14.03 3.46 6.77
C PHE A 13 13.49 4.26 5.59
N ILE A 14 13.36 3.64 4.41
CA ILE A 14 12.84 4.31 3.21
C ILE A 14 11.34 4.03 3.05
N SER A 15 10.93 2.77 3.15
CA SER A 15 9.55 2.37 2.84
C SER A 15 8.55 2.88 3.87
N LEU A 16 8.93 2.96 5.15
CA LEU A 16 8.03 3.35 6.23
C LEU A 16 7.64 4.84 6.13
N PRO A 17 8.57 5.81 6.09
CA PRO A 17 8.20 7.22 5.93
C PRO A 17 7.50 7.49 4.60
N VAL A 18 7.91 6.84 3.49
CA VAL A 18 7.20 6.96 2.21
C VAL A 18 5.75 6.48 2.35
N SER A 19 5.51 5.35 3.01
CA SER A 19 4.14 4.84 3.21
C SER A 19 3.28 5.82 4.02
N PHE A 20 3.84 6.41 5.09
CA PHE A 20 3.13 7.43 5.89
C PHE A 20 2.85 8.71 5.10
N ILE A 21 3.80 9.17 4.27
CA ILE A 21 3.59 10.33 3.40
C ILE A 21 2.47 10.06 2.40
N LEU A 22 2.47 8.89 1.74
CA LEU A 22 1.45 8.52 0.76
C LEU A 22 0.04 8.46 1.39
N ILE A 23 -0.08 7.84 2.57
CA ILE A 23 -1.35 7.76 3.32
C ILE A 23 -1.75 9.15 3.81
N GLY A 24 -0.82 9.92 4.37
CA GLY A 24 -1.07 11.25 4.92
C GLY A 24 -1.53 12.24 3.85
N VAL A 25 -0.87 12.26 2.69
CA VAL A 25 -1.29 13.04 1.52
C VAL A 25 -2.68 12.61 1.06
N ALA A 26 -2.94 11.29 1.06
CA ALA A 26 -4.25 10.81 0.64
C ALA A 26 -5.38 11.23 1.59
N LEU A 27 -5.15 11.13 2.91
CA LEU A 27 -6.10 11.57 3.93
C LEU A 27 -6.28 13.09 3.93
N TRP A 28 -5.20 13.85 3.69
CA TRP A 28 -5.24 15.30 3.58
C TRP A 28 -6.11 15.75 2.40
N ASN A 29 -5.87 15.18 1.22
CA ASN A 29 -6.68 15.45 0.04
C ASN A 29 -8.14 15.07 0.26
N TRP A 30 -8.40 13.94 0.91
CA TRP A 30 -9.76 13.51 1.23
C TRP A 30 -10.47 14.51 2.17
N SER A 31 -9.76 14.99 3.19
CA SER A 31 -10.25 16.01 4.13
C SER A 31 -10.59 17.34 3.44
N HIS A 32 -9.86 17.70 2.37
CA HIS A 32 -10.13 18.89 1.57
C HIS A 32 -11.16 18.66 0.44
N GLY A 33 -11.87 17.52 0.46
CA GLY A 33 -12.92 17.21 -0.52
C GLY A 33 -12.41 16.64 -1.86
N PHE A 34 -11.10 16.43 -2.01
CA PHE A 34 -10.52 15.81 -3.20
C PHE A 34 -10.63 14.28 -3.13
N SER A 35 -11.79 13.77 -3.57
CA SER A 35 -12.03 12.33 -3.75
C SER A 35 -11.73 11.88 -5.19
N HIS A 36 -10.54 12.24 -5.70
CA HIS A 36 -10.10 11.77 -7.02
C HIS A 36 -9.58 10.33 -6.94
N PHE A 37 -9.72 9.58 -8.04
CA PHE A 37 -9.19 8.22 -8.17
C PHE A 37 -7.69 8.12 -7.87
N ILE A 38 -6.94 9.18 -8.22
CA ILE A 38 -5.52 9.31 -7.91
C ILE A 38 -5.33 9.15 -6.40
N ASN A 39 -6.15 9.82 -5.60
CA ASN A 39 -6.08 9.78 -4.14
C ASN A 39 -6.19 8.35 -3.57
N TRP A 40 -7.07 7.53 -4.15
CA TRP A 40 -7.20 6.11 -3.80
C TRP A 40 -5.96 5.30 -4.15
N ILE A 41 -5.30 5.62 -5.27
CA ILE A 41 -4.02 4.99 -5.66
C ILE A 41 -2.94 5.31 -4.63
N TRP A 42 -2.78 6.59 -4.23
CA TRP A 42 -1.80 6.99 -3.21
C TRP A 42 -2.04 6.25 -1.88
N LEU A 43 -3.30 6.19 -1.45
CA LEU A 43 -3.69 5.49 -0.23
C LEU A 43 -3.39 3.98 -0.30
N LEU A 44 -3.77 3.32 -1.40
CA LEU A 44 -3.57 1.89 -1.58
C LEU A 44 -2.08 1.52 -1.70
N ILE A 45 -1.27 2.33 -2.39
CA ILE A 45 0.18 2.09 -2.47
C ILE A 45 0.83 2.22 -1.09
N GLY A 46 0.49 3.29 -0.36
CA GLY A 46 0.99 3.51 0.99
C GLY A 46 0.58 2.37 1.93
N LEU A 47 -0.69 1.98 1.91
CA LEU A 47 -1.23 0.90 2.74
C LEU A 47 -0.59 -0.45 2.41
N ASN A 48 -0.44 -0.79 1.13
CA ASN A 48 0.15 -2.06 0.70
C ASN A 48 1.60 -2.19 1.19
N ARG A 49 2.41 -1.13 1.01
CA ARG A 49 3.78 -1.10 1.53
C ARG A 49 3.82 -1.26 3.06
N LEU A 50 2.91 -0.60 3.78
CA LEU A 50 2.82 -0.71 5.24
C LEU A 50 2.43 -2.13 5.68
N LEU A 51 1.51 -2.78 4.97
CA LEU A 51 1.13 -4.18 5.21
C LEU A 51 2.28 -5.15 4.92
N VAL A 52 3.07 -4.93 3.86
CA VAL A 52 4.27 -5.75 3.57
C VAL A 52 5.32 -5.62 4.67
N LEU A 53 5.55 -4.41 5.17
CA LEU A 53 6.44 -4.17 6.31
C LEU A 53 5.88 -4.83 7.58
N ALA A 54 4.58 -4.67 7.85
CA ALA A 54 3.90 -5.28 8.99
C ALA A 54 3.95 -6.81 8.94
N ARG A 55 3.84 -7.41 7.76
CA ARG A 55 3.95 -8.87 7.55
C ARG A 55 5.33 -9.40 7.95
N LYS A 56 6.37 -8.64 7.64
CA LYS A 56 7.76 -8.96 8.01
C LYS A 56 8.04 -8.70 9.50
N ALA A 57 7.40 -7.68 10.10
CA ALA A 57 7.59 -7.30 11.50
C ALA A 57 6.78 -8.15 12.50
N PHE A 58 5.59 -8.61 12.12
CA PHE A 58 4.66 -9.33 12.99
C PHE A 58 4.30 -10.73 12.44
N PRO A 59 5.14 -11.75 12.70
CA PRO A 59 4.88 -13.11 12.24
C PRO A 59 3.62 -13.73 12.87
N ARG A 60 3.19 -13.24 14.05
CA ARG A 60 2.01 -13.72 14.77
C ARG A 60 0.69 -13.46 14.04
N TRP A 61 0.63 -12.42 13.20
CA TRP A 61 -0.56 -12.02 12.44
C TRP A 61 -0.41 -12.23 10.93
N PHE A 62 0.59 -13.03 10.53
CA PHE A 62 0.99 -13.19 9.13
C PHE A 62 -0.17 -13.54 8.20
N GLY A 63 -1.06 -14.44 8.62
CA GLY A 63 -2.22 -14.84 7.81
C GLY A 63 -3.15 -13.68 7.48
N ILE A 64 -3.55 -12.89 8.49
CA ILE A 64 -4.45 -11.74 8.30
C ILE A 64 -3.78 -10.65 7.46
N ILE A 65 -2.52 -10.31 7.77
CA ILE A 65 -1.78 -9.28 7.05
C ILE A 65 -1.55 -9.69 5.59
N ASN A 66 -1.27 -10.98 5.33
CA ASN A 66 -1.10 -11.48 3.97
C ASN A 66 -2.38 -11.38 3.15
N THR A 67 -3.54 -11.72 3.73
CA THR A 67 -4.83 -11.56 3.08
C THR A 67 -5.14 -10.09 2.79
N LEU A 68 -4.88 -9.18 3.74
CA LEU A 68 -5.05 -7.74 3.54
C LEU A 68 -4.12 -7.19 2.45
N THR A 69 -2.88 -7.68 2.40
CA THR A 69 -1.90 -7.27 1.36
C THR A 69 -2.38 -7.72 -0.02
N LEU A 70 -2.86 -8.96 -0.13
CA LEU A 70 -3.42 -9.49 -1.38
C LEU A 70 -4.67 -8.74 -1.81
N ALA A 71 -5.60 -8.51 -0.89
CA ALA A 71 -6.82 -7.74 -1.16
C ALA A 71 -6.48 -6.32 -1.62
N SER A 72 -5.58 -5.62 -0.92
CA SER A 72 -5.11 -4.29 -1.31
C SER A 72 -4.48 -4.30 -2.71
N SER A 73 -3.63 -5.28 -3.01
CA SER A 73 -3.00 -5.43 -4.32
C SER A 73 -4.02 -5.67 -5.43
N PHE A 74 -4.99 -6.54 -5.19
CA PHE A 74 -6.04 -6.87 -6.16
C PHE A 74 -6.93 -5.64 -6.44
N THR A 75 -7.34 -4.92 -5.39
CA THR A 75 -8.08 -3.67 -5.53
C THR A 75 -7.29 -2.64 -6.34
N LEU A 76 -5.97 -2.54 -6.12
CA LEU A 76 -5.10 -1.63 -6.86
C LEU A 76 -5.06 -1.99 -8.35
N ILE A 77 -4.91 -3.28 -8.68
CA ILE A 77 -4.90 -3.77 -10.07
C ILE A 77 -6.25 -3.48 -10.75
N VAL A 78 -7.37 -3.80 -10.08
CA VAL A 78 -8.72 -3.57 -10.61
C VAL A 78 -8.97 -2.07 -10.81
N LEU A 79 -8.58 -1.24 -9.85
CA LEU A 79 -8.73 0.22 -9.94
C LEU A 79 -7.92 0.78 -11.11
N VAL A 80 -6.66 0.36 -11.26
CA VAL A 80 -5.79 0.76 -12.38
C VAL A 80 -6.35 0.29 -13.72
N ALA A 81 -6.81 -0.96 -13.81
CA ALA A 81 -7.43 -1.51 -15.02
C ALA A 81 -8.72 -0.76 -15.39
N TYR A 82 -9.55 -0.42 -14.40
CA TYR A 82 -10.77 0.38 -14.61
C TYR A 82 -10.45 1.79 -15.13
N ILE A 83 -9.43 2.45 -14.58
CA ILE A 83 -9.00 3.77 -15.06
C ILE A 83 -8.44 3.68 -16.47
N ALA A 84 -7.58 2.68 -16.73
CA ALA A 84 -7.03 2.46 -18.07
C ALA A 84 -8.16 2.23 -19.08
N PHE A 85 -9.14 1.40 -18.74
CA PHE A 85 -10.32 1.19 -19.57
C PHE A 85 -11.13 2.47 -19.78
N ARG A 86 -11.41 3.24 -18.72
CA ARG A 86 -12.26 4.44 -18.80
C ARG A 86 -11.60 5.65 -19.48
N HIS A 87 -10.27 5.69 -19.58
CA HIS A 87 -9.55 6.84 -20.15
C HIS A 87 -8.85 6.53 -21.47
N PHE A 88 -8.58 5.26 -21.80
CA PHE A 88 -7.93 4.87 -23.06
C PHE A 88 -8.83 4.09 -24.03
N LEU A 89 -10.02 3.63 -23.61
CA LEU A 89 -11.03 2.98 -24.44
C LEU A 89 -12.33 3.79 -24.43
#